data_AF-A0A812N157-F1
#
_entry.id   AF-A0A812N157-F1
#
_cell.length_a   1.000
_cell.length_b   1.000
_cell.length_c   1.000
_cell.angle_alpha   90.00
_cell.angle_beta   90.00
_cell.angle_gamma   90.00
#
_symmetry.space_group_name_H-M   'P 1'
#
loop_
_entity.id
_entity.type
_entity.pdbx_description
1 polymer ?
#
loop_
_entity_poly.entity_id
_entity_poly.type
_entity_poly.pdbx_seq_one_letter_code
_entity_poly.pdbx_strand_id
1 'polypeptide(L)'
;PLTWFDWVLVAGFAYAVAVEILADIQKAQWVQAGRPGGFCQVGVWAFSRHPNYFGEIFQWWCAWALAYNSSQHASGYTDPLWWACILSPAFTMHILLNLAPTGISNAEGKNLKRYYEKYPEEYTEYRQNTSILIPMVGYRYIPLSLKRTIFFDFERYEYRPRGGSALQTQILTSSDGD
;
A
#
# COMPACT_ATOMS: atom_id res chain seq x y z
N PRO A 1 -17.25 -4.31 29.41
CA PRO A 1 -18.24 -3.61 28.55
C PRO A 1 -17.50 -2.99 27.37
N LEU A 2 -18.10 -2.92 26.17
CA LEU A 2 -17.44 -2.31 25.01
C LEU A 2 -17.25 -0.82 25.21
N THR A 3 -16.04 -0.34 24.94
CA THR A 3 -15.65 1.07 25.00
C THR A 3 -15.83 1.74 23.63
N TRP A 4 -15.77 3.07 23.58
CA TRP A 4 -15.80 3.81 22.30
C TRP A 4 -14.61 3.42 21.39
N PHE A 5 -13.48 3.03 21.98
CA PHE A 5 -12.30 2.59 21.25
C PHE A 5 -12.57 1.28 20.50
N ASP A 6 -13.29 0.34 21.11
CA ASP A 6 -13.69 -0.91 20.44
C ASP A 6 -14.56 -0.62 19.21
N TRP A 7 -15.49 0.33 19.32
CA TRP A 7 -16.31 0.75 18.18
C TRP A 7 -15.50 1.39 17.05
N VAL A 8 -14.49 2.20 17.38
CA VAL A 8 -13.57 2.77 16.37
C VAL A 8 -12.81 1.66 15.67
N LEU A 9 -12.31 0.65 16.39
CA LEU A 9 -11.59 -0.47 15.79
C LEU A 9 -12.49 -1.38 14.95
N VAL A 10 -13.72 -1.64 15.39
CA VAL A 10 -14.71 -2.40 14.60
C VAL A 10 -15.05 -1.65 13.31
N ALA A 11 -15.25 -0.33 13.38
CA ALA A 11 -15.48 0.49 12.20
C ALA A 11 -14.26 0.50 11.27
N GLY A 12 -13.04 0.59 11.83
CA GLY A 12 -11.79 0.50 11.08
C GLY A 12 -11.62 -0.84 10.37
N PHE A 13 -11.93 -1.94 11.06
CA PHE A 13 -11.93 -3.30 10.48
C PHE A 13 -12.92 -3.42 9.32
N ALA A 14 -14.17 -2.99 9.53
CA ALA A 14 -15.20 -3.03 8.49
C ALA A 14 -14.82 -2.17 7.27
N TYR A 15 -14.23 -1.00 7.50
CA TYR A 15 -13.69 -0.14 6.45
C TYR A 15 -12.57 -0.84 5.67
N ALA A 16 -11.62 -1.47 6.37
CA ALA A 16 -10.51 -2.20 5.76
C ALA A 16 -10.99 -3.31 4.83
N VAL A 17 -11.93 -4.14 5.31
CA VAL A 17 -12.58 -5.21 4.53
C VAL A 17 -13.31 -4.63 3.31
N ALA A 18 -14.05 -3.53 3.49
CA ALA A 18 -14.76 -2.89 2.38
C ALA A 18 -13.79 -2.38 1.30
N VAL A 19 -12.68 -1.76 1.69
CA VAL A 19 -11.65 -1.29 0.74
C VAL A 19 -11.03 -2.47 -0.01
N GLU A 20 -10.72 -3.56 0.67
CA GLU A 20 -10.18 -4.78 0.05
C GLU A 20 -11.14 -5.35 -1.00
N ILE A 21 -12.40 -5.58 -0.62
CA ILE A 21 -13.43 -6.13 -1.51
C ILE A 21 -13.65 -5.20 -2.71
N LEU A 22 -13.76 -3.89 -2.49
CA LEU A 22 -13.94 -2.92 -3.57
C LEU A 22 -12.74 -2.90 -4.52
N ALA A 23 -11.52 -2.94 -3.99
CA ALA A 23 -10.30 -2.99 -4.79
C ALA A 23 -10.27 -4.22 -5.71
N ASP A 24 -10.59 -5.40 -5.18
CA ASP A 24 -10.56 -6.64 -5.94
C ASP A 24 -11.68 -6.71 -6.99
N ILE A 25 -12.90 -6.25 -6.66
CA ILE A 25 -14.00 -6.16 -7.63
C ILE A 25 -13.64 -5.20 -8.76
N GLN A 26 -13.15 -3.99 -8.44
CA GLN A 26 -12.78 -2.99 -9.44
C GLN A 26 -11.67 -3.51 -10.36
N LYS A 27 -10.67 -4.18 -9.80
CA LYS A 27 -9.58 -4.78 -10.58
C LYS A 27 -10.07 -5.92 -11.47
N ALA A 28 -10.95 -6.79 -10.95
CA ALA A 28 -11.53 -7.89 -11.72
C ALA A 28 -12.35 -7.37 -12.91
N GLN A 29 -13.20 -6.36 -12.68
CA GLN A 29 -13.97 -5.70 -13.73
C GLN A 29 -13.08 -5.03 -14.78
N TRP A 30 -12.01 -4.34 -14.35
CA TRP A 30 -11.03 -3.74 -15.26
C TRP A 30 -10.30 -4.78 -16.12
N VAL A 31 -9.95 -5.94 -15.54
CA VAL A 31 -9.35 -7.05 -16.31
C VAL A 31 -10.35 -7.62 -17.31
N GLN A 32 -11.61 -7.82 -16.92
CA GLN A 32 -12.67 -8.31 -17.81
C GLN A 32 -12.96 -7.34 -18.96
N ALA A 33 -12.85 -6.03 -18.71
CA ALA A 33 -12.97 -4.99 -19.73
C ALA A 33 -11.76 -4.92 -20.69
N GLY A 34 -10.79 -5.82 -20.59
CA GLY A 34 -9.64 -5.89 -21.51
C GLY A 34 -8.45 -5.01 -21.11
N ARG A 35 -8.36 -4.58 -19.83
CA ARG A 35 -7.26 -3.77 -19.29
C ARG A 35 -7.07 -2.41 -20.00
N PRO A 36 -8.13 -1.60 -20.13
CA PRO A 36 -8.04 -0.30 -20.78
C PRO A 36 -7.00 0.59 -20.06
N GLY A 37 -6.21 1.34 -20.83
CA GLY A 37 -5.13 2.18 -20.29
C GLY A 37 -3.89 1.42 -19.78
N GLY A 38 -3.87 0.09 -19.85
CA GLY A 38 -2.70 -0.73 -19.51
C GLY A 38 -2.51 -1.03 -18.03
N PHE A 39 -2.88 -0.11 -17.14
CA PHE A 39 -2.86 -0.27 -15.68
C PHE A 39 -4.18 0.20 -15.05
N CYS A 40 -4.54 -0.37 -13.91
CA CYS A 40 -5.83 -0.08 -13.25
C CYS A 40 -5.73 1.25 -12.49
N GLN A 41 -6.60 2.19 -12.84
CA GLN A 41 -6.76 3.49 -12.17
C GLN A 41 -8.21 3.72 -11.70
N VAL A 42 -9.02 2.66 -11.65
CA VAL A 42 -10.44 2.75 -11.36
C VAL A 42 -10.68 2.81 -9.85
N GLY A 43 -11.50 3.77 -9.40
CA GLY A 43 -11.98 3.83 -8.02
C GLY A 43 -10.84 3.96 -7.00
N VAL A 44 -10.72 3.00 -6.08
CA VAL A 44 -9.71 3.06 -5.02
C VAL A 44 -8.28 2.92 -5.55
N TRP A 45 -8.12 2.36 -6.76
CA TRP A 45 -6.83 2.28 -7.45
C TRP A 45 -6.32 3.65 -7.91
N ALA A 46 -7.16 4.69 -8.00
CA ALA A 46 -6.71 6.05 -8.29
C ALA A 46 -5.99 6.72 -7.11
N PHE A 47 -6.17 6.21 -5.89
CA PHE A 47 -5.64 6.79 -4.66
C PHE A 47 -4.53 5.96 -4.01
N SER A 48 -4.49 4.66 -4.31
CA SER A 48 -3.44 3.74 -3.89
C SER A 48 -3.11 2.75 -5.00
N ARG A 49 -1.83 2.41 -5.16
CA ARG A 49 -1.36 1.39 -6.10
C ARG A 49 -1.64 -0.02 -5.61
N HIS A 50 -1.82 -0.23 -4.31
CA HIS A 50 -2.14 -1.53 -3.70
C HIS A 50 -3.22 -1.37 -2.59
N PRO A 51 -4.43 -0.91 -2.95
CA PRO A 51 -5.49 -0.64 -1.96
C PRO A 51 -6.00 -1.92 -1.29
N ASN A 52 -5.97 -3.06 -1.98
CA ASN A 52 -6.32 -4.34 -1.40
C ASN A 52 -5.34 -4.76 -0.29
N TYR A 53 -4.04 -4.55 -0.48
CA TYR A 53 -3.04 -4.83 0.55
C TYR A 53 -3.16 -3.89 1.74
N PHE A 54 -3.58 -2.64 1.52
CA PHE A 54 -3.90 -1.75 2.63
C PHE A 54 -5.06 -2.29 3.46
N GLY A 55 -6.15 -2.73 2.81
CA GLY A 55 -7.29 -3.35 3.50
C GLY A 55 -6.86 -4.57 4.32
N GLU A 56 -6.12 -5.49 3.70
CA GLU A 56 -5.60 -6.70 4.35
C GLU A 56 -4.71 -6.37 5.56
N ILE A 57 -3.74 -5.45 5.42
CA ILE A 57 -2.86 -5.06 6.53
C ILE A 57 -3.67 -4.39 7.65
N PHE A 58 -4.54 -3.43 7.29
CA PHE A 58 -5.25 -2.62 8.26
C PHE A 58 -6.28 -3.43 9.06
N GLN A 59 -6.94 -4.41 8.44
CA GLN A 59 -7.87 -5.29 9.17
C GLN A 59 -7.17 -6.12 10.24
N TRP A 60 -5.98 -6.66 9.95
CA TRP A 60 -5.22 -7.44 10.94
C TRP A 60 -4.71 -6.58 12.10
N TRP A 61 -4.34 -5.33 11.84
CA TRP A 61 -4.00 -4.38 12.90
C TRP A 61 -5.22 -4.03 13.77
N CYS A 62 -6.40 -3.82 13.17
CA CYS A 62 -7.63 -3.59 13.92
C CYS A 62 -8.03 -4.81 14.76
N ALA A 63 -7.94 -6.02 14.20
CA ALA A 63 -8.23 -7.26 14.90
C ALA A 63 -7.29 -7.49 16.10
N TRP A 64 -5.99 -7.25 15.92
CA TRP A 64 -5.02 -7.30 17.00
C TRP A 64 -5.32 -6.25 18.09
N ALA A 65 -5.63 -5.01 17.70
CA ALA A 65 -5.94 -3.95 18.65
C ALA A 65 -7.24 -4.22 19.45
N LEU A 66 -8.23 -4.90 18.84
CA LEU A 66 -9.44 -5.36 19.54
C LEU A 66 -9.12 -6.44 20.56
N ALA A 67 -8.33 -7.45 20.16
CA ALA A 67 -7.86 -8.48 21.07
C ALA A 67 -7.03 -7.88 22.22
N TYR A 68 -6.23 -6.86 21.92
CA TYR A 68 -5.48 -6.08 22.90
C TYR A 68 -6.38 -5.41 23.92
N ASN A 69 -7.39 -4.65 23.47
CA ASN A 69 -8.26 -3.91 24.38
C ASN A 69 -9.08 -4.84 25.29
N SER A 70 -9.56 -5.96 24.74
CA SER A 70 -10.26 -7.00 25.50
C SER A 70 -9.41 -7.53 26.66
N SER A 71 -8.12 -7.75 26.43
CA SER A 71 -7.19 -8.29 27.44
C SER A 71 -6.76 -7.30 28.53
N GLN A 72 -6.87 -5.97 28.30
CA GLN A 72 -6.59 -4.94 29.32
C GLN A 72 -7.37 -5.24 30.61
N HIS A 73 -8.57 -5.78 30.46
CA HIS A 73 -9.52 -6.04 31.53
C HIS A 73 -9.27 -7.36 32.28
N ALA A 74 -8.40 -8.23 31.76
CA ALA A 74 -8.23 -9.59 32.26
C ALA A 74 -6.74 -9.97 32.35
N SER A 75 -5.95 -9.28 33.20
CA SER A 75 -4.58 -9.66 33.57
C SER A 75 -3.64 -10.08 32.41
N GLY A 76 -3.93 -9.69 31.16
CA GLY A 76 -3.35 -10.32 29.98
C GLY A 76 -1.90 -9.93 29.74
N TYR A 77 -1.49 -8.75 30.23
CA TYR A 77 -0.13 -8.22 30.06
C TYR A 77 0.96 -9.05 30.73
N THR A 78 0.59 -9.85 31.73
CA THR A 78 1.53 -10.71 32.44
C THR A 78 1.80 -12.01 31.70
N ASP A 79 1.03 -12.34 30.66
CA ASP A 79 1.23 -13.54 29.84
C ASP A 79 2.12 -13.21 28.62
N PRO A 80 3.34 -13.78 28.51
CA PRO A 80 4.19 -13.60 27.33
C PRO A 80 3.54 -14.08 26.01
N LEU A 81 2.63 -15.06 26.07
CA LEU A 81 1.92 -15.56 24.88
C LEU A 81 0.98 -14.51 24.30
N TRP A 82 0.52 -13.56 25.10
CA TRP A 82 -0.32 -12.47 24.63
C TRP A 82 0.43 -11.54 23.66
N TRP A 83 1.71 -11.26 23.93
CA TRP A 83 2.54 -10.48 22.99
C TRP A 83 2.78 -11.22 21.67
N ALA A 84 2.69 -12.56 21.65
CA ALA A 84 2.80 -13.33 20.41
C ALA A 84 1.67 -13.02 19.42
N CYS A 85 0.53 -12.48 19.85
CA CYS A 85 -0.56 -12.09 18.95
C CYS A 85 -0.16 -10.98 17.98
N ILE A 86 0.84 -10.13 18.30
CA ILE A 86 1.34 -9.10 17.37
C ILE A 86 2.06 -9.72 16.16
N LEU A 87 2.51 -10.97 16.28
CA LEU A 87 3.20 -11.67 15.20
C LEU A 87 2.29 -11.83 13.99
N SER A 88 0.98 -12.00 14.17
CA SER A 88 0.04 -12.14 13.05
C SER A 88 0.01 -10.90 12.13
N PRO A 89 -0.38 -9.69 12.59
CA PRO A 89 -0.39 -8.51 11.72
C PRO A 89 1.01 -8.14 11.22
N ALA A 90 2.05 -8.29 12.05
CA ALA A 90 3.42 -8.01 11.64
C ALA A 90 3.91 -8.96 10.53
N PHE A 91 3.57 -10.25 10.62
CA PHE A 91 3.91 -11.25 9.61
C PHE A 91 3.15 -11.02 8.31
N THR A 92 1.83 -10.74 8.38
CA THR A 92 1.03 -10.41 7.20
C THR A 92 1.59 -9.17 6.49
N MET A 93 1.88 -8.10 7.24
CA MET A 93 2.52 -6.90 6.71
C MET A 93 3.89 -7.20 6.10
N HIS A 94 4.70 -8.04 6.74
CA HIS A 94 6.00 -8.43 6.21
C HIS A 94 5.87 -9.14 4.87
N ILE A 95 4.96 -10.12 4.76
CA ILE A 95 4.70 -10.86 3.53
C ILE A 95 4.27 -9.91 2.41
N LEU A 96 3.29 -9.05 2.67
CA LEU A 96 2.71 -8.19 1.64
C LEU A 96 3.67 -7.10 1.17
N LEU A 97 4.53 -6.58 2.05
CA LEU A 97 5.47 -5.52 1.67
C LEU A 97 6.80 -6.06 1.11
N ASN A 98 7.33 -7.14 1.69
CA ASN A 98 8.74 -7.53 1.50
C ASN A 98 8.94 -8.84 0.75
N LEU A 99 7.94 -9.71 0.66
CA LEU A 99 8.16 -11.01 0.05
C LEU A 99 8.53 -10.82 -1.43
N ALA A 100 9.58 -11.49 -1.88
CA ALA A 100 10.06 -11.35 -3.25
C ALA A 100 9.17 -12.06 -4.30
N PRO A 101 8.62 -13.27 -4.03
CA PRO A 101 7.71 -13.93 -4.98
C PRO A 101 6.29 -13.36 -4.98
N THR A 102 5.83 -12.69 -3.92
CA THR A 102 4.46 -12.17 -3.77
C THR A 102 4.48 -10.81 -3.09
N GLY A 103 3.43 -10.01 -3.23
CA GLY A 103 3.39 -8.70 -2.55
C GLY A 103 3.96 -7.53 -3.37
N ILE A 104 4.11 -6.38 -2.71
CA ILE A 104 4.48 -5.10 -3.33
C ILE A 104 5.88 -5.15 -3.91
N SER A 105 6.84 -5.79 -3.23
CA SER A 105 8.21 -5.89 -3.76
C SER A 105 8.29 -6.64 -5.09
N ASN A 106 7.37 -7.57 -5.34
CA ASN A 106 7.26 -8.23 -6.63
C ASN A 106 6.49 -7.36 -7.62
N ALA A 107 5.34 -6.82 -7.23
CA ALA A 107 4.49 -6.04 -8.13
C ALA A 107 5.15 -4.74 -8.61
N GLU A 108 5.97 -4.14 -7.76
CA GLU A 108 6.80 -2.96 -8.02
C GLU A 108 8.23 -3.36 -8.45
N GLY A 109 9.09 -2.38 -8.68
CA GLY A 109 10.46 -2.63 -9.14
C GLY A 109 10.48 -3.23 -10.56
N LYS A 110 10.98 -4.47 -10.71
CA LYS A 110 11.21 -5.07 -12.04
C LYS A 110 9.93 -5.28 -12.85
N ASN A 111 8.82 -5.61 -12.21
CA ASN A 111 7.56 -5.86 -12.91
C ASN A 111 6.91 -4.59 -13.47
N LEU A 112 7.34 -3.41 -13.01
CA LEU A 112 6.94 -2.13 -13.59
C LEU A 112 7.47 -1.93 -15.00
N LYS A 113 8.50 -2.69 -15.41
CA LYS A 113 9.06 -2.65 -16.77
C LYS A 113 7.96 -2.68 -17.84
N ARG A 114 6.94 -3.54 -17.68
CA ARG A 114 5.82 -3.66 -18.62
C ARG A 114 4.99 -2.38 -18.80
N TYR A 115 4.97 -1.52 -17.78
CA TYR A 115 4.26 -0.24 -17.82
C TYR A 115 5.16 0.85 -18.38
N TYR A 116 6.39 0.96 -17.89
CA TYR A 116 7.36 1.96 -18.39
C TYR A 116 7.75 1.74 -19.85
N GLU A 117 7.76 0.51 -20.36
CA GLU A 117 8.05 0.24 -21.77
C GLU A 117 6.88 0.60 -22.71
N LYS A 118 5.64 0.66 -22.20
CA LYS A 118 4.45 0.86 -23.03
C LYS A 118 3.79 2.24 -22.83
N TYR A 119 3.83 2.78 -21.61
CA TYR A 119 3.19 4.02 -21.17
C TYR A 119 4.10 4.77 -20.18
N PRO A 120 5.31 5.22 -20.62
CA PRO A 120 6.30 5.80 -19.71
C PRO A 120 5.83 7.07 -19.02
N GLU A 121 5.17 7.98 -19.75
CA GLU A 121 4.74 9.27 -19.23
C GLU A 121 3.52 9.10 -18.31
N GLU A 122 2.51 8.36 -18.77
CA GLU A 122 1.25 8.16 -18.04
C GLU A 122 1.49 7.37 -16.75
N TYR A 123 2.36 6.35 -16.78
CA TYR A 123 2.66 5.58 -15.58
C TYR A 123 3.53 6.37 -14.59
N THR A 124 4.42 7.24 -15.08
CA THR A 124 5.19 8.15 -14.22
C THR A 124 4.26 9.12 -13.50
N GLU A 125 3.32 9.74 -14.21
CA GLU A 125 2.33 10.63 -13.63
C GLU A 125 1.44 9.90 -12.62
N TYR A 126 0.92 8.73 -12.98
CA TYR A 126 0.13 7.90 -12.07
C TYR A 126 0.89 7.59 -10.78
N ARG A 127 2.17 7.21 -10.87
CA ARG A 127 3.00 6.90 -9.70
C ARG A 127 3.30 8.14 -8.84
N GLN A 128 3.45 9.31 -9.45
CA GLN A 128 3.65 10.57 -8.72
C GLN A 128 2.39 11.00 -7.95
N ASN A 129 1.21 10.73 -8.52
CA ASN A 129 -0.08 11.12 -7.95
C ASN A 129 -0.70 10.07 -7.02
N THR A 130 -0.23 8.82 -7.06
CA THR A 130 -0.87 7.68 -6.38
C THR A 130 0.06 7.07 -5.33
N SER A 131 -0.42 7.06 -4.08
CA SER A 131 0.28 6.42 -2.96
C SER A 131 0.53 4.94 -3.21
N ILE A 132 1.54 4.35 -2.58
CA ILE A 132 1.80 2.91 -2.74
C ILE A 132 0.80 2.03 -1.97
N LEU A 133 0.47 2.41 -0.74
CA LEU A 133 -0.32 1.59 0.18
C LEU A 133 -1.53 2.36 0.73
N ILE A 134 -1.29 3.41 1.52
CA ILE A 134 -2.35 4.16 2.20
C ILE A 134 -3.07 5.05 1.18
N PRO A 135 -4.39 4.87 0.92
CA PRO A 135 -5.13 5.70 -0.02
C PRO A 135 -5.07 7.18 0.37
N MET A 136 -4.65 8.04 -0.56
CA MET A 136 -4.52 9.48 -0.29
C MET A 136 -4.70 10.34 -1.53
N VAL A 137 -5.28 11.52 -1.34
CA VAL A 137 -5.37 12.58 -2.35
C VAL A 137 -4.16 13.52 -2.21
N GLY A 138 -3.59 13.93 -3.35
CA GLY A 138 -2.49 14.91 -3.36
C GLY A 138 -1.11 14.32 -3.04
N TYR A 139 -0.90 13.02 -3.25
CA TYR A 139 0.37 12.33 -3.02
C TYR A 139 1.57 13.02 -3.72
N ARG A 140 1.33 13.70 -4.85
CA ARG A 140 2.33 14.48 -5.60
C ARG A 140 3.07 15.49 -4.73
N TYR A 141 2.36 16.20 -3.85
CA TYR A 141 2.90 17.29 -3.04
C TYR A 141 3.64 16.81 -1.79
N ILE A 142 3.62 15.51 -1.49
CA ILE A 142 4.28 14.96 -0.30
C ILE A 142 5.79 14.87 -0.56
N PRO A 143 6.64 15.38 0.35
CA PRO A 143 8.09 15.26 0.22
C PRO A 143 8.54 13.80 0.26
N LEU A 144 9.63 13.50 -0.43
CA LEU A 144 10.13 12.14 -0.62
C LEU A 144 10.46 11.42 0.70
N SER A 145 10.91 12.15 1.71
CA SER A 145 11.17 11.62 3.06
C SER A 145 9.92 11.03 3.70
N LEU A 146 8.77 11.71 3.59
CA LEU A 146 7.50 11.24 4.11
C LEU A 146 6.93 10.08 3.28
N LYS A 147 7.10 10.12 1.95
CA LYS A 147 6.74 8.99 1.07
C LYS A 147 7.47 7.70 1.48
N ARG A 148 8.76 7.80 1.74
CA ARG A 148 9.62 6.65 2.10
C ARG A 148 9.38 6.12 3.51
N THR A 149 8.91 6.95 4.44
CA THR A 149 8.75 6.59 5.85
C THR A 149 7.31 6.24 6.21
N ILE A 150 6.36 7.13 5.95
CA ILE A 150 4.95 6.98 6.34
C ILE A 150 4.19 6.10 5.35
N PHE A 151 4.45 6.28 4.05
CA PHE A 151 3.71 5.57 3.01
C PHE A 151 4.36 4.26 2.59
N PHE A 152 5.53 3.94 3.12
CA PHE A 152 6.31 2.75 2.73
C PHE A 152 6.73 2.74 1.25
N ASP A 153 6.87 3.89 0.60
CA ASP A 153 7.32 3.97 -0.80
C ASP A 153 8.86 3.90 -0.87
N PHE A 154 9.40 2.72 -0.56
CA PHE A 154 10.84 2.48 -0.49
C PHE A 154 11.51 2.57 -1.87
N GLU A 155 12.78 2.98 -1.89
CA GLU A 155 13.58 3.12 -3.12
C GLU A 155 13.64 1.83 -3.94
N ARG A 156 13.64 0.66 -3.29
CA ARG A 156 13.63 -0.65 -3.98
C ARG A 156 12.40 -0.91 -4.86
N TYR A 157 11.32 -0.15 -4.66
CA TYR A 157 10.10 -0.24 -5.48
C TYR A 157 10.20 0.62 -6.75
N GLU A 158 11.23 1.45 -6.87
CA GLU A 158 11.50 2.21 -8.09
C GLU A 158 12.01 1.31 -9.22
N TYR A 159 11.49 1.53 -10.42
CA TYR A 159 12.05 0.95 -11.63
C TYR A 159 13.12 1.87 -12.21
N ARG A 160 14.34 1.35 -12.35
CA ARG A 160 15.43 2.02 -13.05
C ARG A 160 15.73 1.25 -14.33
N PRO A 161 15.45 1.79 -15.52
CA PRO A 161 15.83 1.14 -16.77
C PRO A 161 17.36 0.98 -16.83
N ARG A 162 17.83 -0.20 -17.23
CA ARG A 162 19.26 -0.43 -17.47
C ARG A 162 19.64 0.26 -18.78
N GLY A 163 20.22 1.44 -18.67
CA GLY A 163 20.65 2.27 -19.80
C GLY A 163 20.01 3.65 -19.69
N GLY A 164 20.71 4.58 -19.06
CA GLY A 164 20.28 5.97 -18.99
C GLY A 164 20.25 6.57 -20.39
N SER A 165 19.04 6.79 -20.92
CA SER A 165 18.87 7.83 -21.92
C SER A 165 19.09 9.16 -21.22
N ALA A 166 19.97 10.00 -21.76
CA ALA A 166 20.39 11.29 -21.22
C ALA A 166 19.24 12.25 -20.83
N LEU A 167 18.01 11.98 -21.30
CA LEU A 167 16.78 12.66 -20.91
C LEU A 167 16.42 12.50 -19.42
N GLN A 168 16.74 11.36 -18.80
CA GLN A 168 16.33 11.09 -17.42
C GLN A 168 17.21 11.80 -16.39
N THR A 169 18.48 12.08 -16.74
CA THR A 169 19.37 12.92 -15.94
C THR A 169 18.87 14.35 -15.88
N GLN A 170 18.34 14.90 -16.99
CA GLN A 170 17.81 16.27 -17.01
C GLN A 170 16.60 16.46 -16.08
N ILE A 171 15.67 15.49 -16.06
CA ILE A 171 14.46 15.59 -15.22
C ILE A 171 14.83 15.53 -13.72
N LEU A 172 15.75 14.65 -13.33
CA LEU A 172 16.19 14.53 -11.94
C LEU A 172 17.04 15.73 -11.48
N THR A 173 17.89 16.30 -12.35
CA THR A 173 18.66 17.51 -12.01
C THR A 173 17.81 18.77 -11.98
N SER A 174 16.66 18.80 -12.66
CA SER A 174 15.75 19.94 -12.67
C SER A 174 14.84 20.01 -11.44
N SER A 175 14.59 18.90 -10.72
CA SER A 175 13.77 18.92 -9.51
C SER A 175 14.55 19.18 -8.21
N ASP A 176 15.87 19.06 -8.26
CA ASP A 176 16.77 19.32 -7.13
C ASP A 176 17.39 20.74 -7.20
N GLY A 177 16.95 21.56 -8.17
CA GLY A 177 17.54 22.85 -8.51
C GLY A 177 16.69 24.10 -8.24
N ASP A 178 15.48 23.97 -7.71
CA ASP A 178 14.57 25.10 -7.40
C ASP A 178 14.16 25.12 -5.91
#